data_AF-A0A822DDQ9-F1
#
_entry.id   AF-A0A822DDQ9-F1
#
_cell.length_a   1.000
_cell.length_b   1.000
_cell.length_c   1.000
_cell.angle_alpha   90.00
_cell.angle_beta   90.00
_cell.angle_gamma   90.00
#
_symmetry.space_group_name_H-M   'P 1'
#
loop_
_entity.id
_entity.type
_entity.pdbx_description
1 polymer ?
#
loop_
_entity_poly.entity_id
_entity_poly.type
_entity_poly.pdbx_seq_one_letter_code
_entity_poly.pdbx_strand_id
1 'polypeptide(L)'
;MKNNSLNNRFYPHNEIRTDCIINMDDDWDMPYSHMAFAIDTWRGHFFKNLVGYSHLGRNHVPIYMNGTLQYVYSAKLLRSKKGAFYSMVLPSGFVYHRRYLYQYTYKLPQIARDL
;
A
#
# COMPACT_ATOMS: atom_id res chain seq x y z
N MET A 1 14.13 18.25 -6.18
CA MET A 1 14.01 16.81 -6.50
C MET A 1 14.77 16.57 -7.79
N LYS A 2 15.95 15.94 -7.76
CA LYS A 2 16.84 15.85 -8.94
C LYS A 2 16.83 14.50 -9.66
N ASN A 3 16.23 13.45 -9.09
CA ASN A 3 16.17 12.12 -9.70
C ASN A 3 14.71 11.64 -9.85
N ASN A 4 14.39 11.03 -10.99
CA ASN A 4 13.11 10.39 -11.25
C ASN A 4 13.06 9.03 -10.53
N SER A 5 12.41 8.98 -9.37
CA SER A 5 12.27 7.77 -8.56
C SER A 5 10.83 7.58 -8.13
N LEU A 6 10.35 6.34 -8.19
CA LEU A 6 9.03 5.94 -7.66
C LEU A 6 8.89 6.26 -6.16
N ASN A 7 10.00 6.36 -5.44
CA ASN A 7 10.01 6.57 -3.99
C ASN A 7 9.74 8.04 -3.60
N ASN A 8 9.86 8.98 -4.55
CA ASN A 8 9.65 10.41 -4.31
C ASN A 8 8.27 10.72 -3.72
N ARG A 9 7.22 9.98 -4.12
CA ARG A 9 5.85 10.20 -3.64
C ARG A 9 5.64 9.87 -2.16
N PHE A 10 6.58 9.16 -1.54
CA PHE A 10 6.49 8.78 -0.13
C PHE A 10 7.26 9.73 0.80
N TYR A 11 7.83 10.81 0.26
CA TYR A 11 8.53 11.81 1.05
C TYR A 11 7.54 12.65 1.90
N PRO A 12 7.81 12.91 3.18
CA PRO A 12 6.93 13.70 4.05
C PRO A 12 7.10 15.20 3.79
N HIS A 13 6.48 15.67 2.71
CA HIS A 13 6.42 17.08 2.35
C HIS A 13 5.76 17.93 3.45
N ASN A 14 6.31 19.13 3.70
CA ASN A 14 5.79 20.03 4.74
C ASN A 14 4.38 20.55 4.41
N GLU A 15 4.02 20.56 3.13
CA GLU A 15 2.73 20.94 2.59
C GLU A 15 1.62 19.95 2.97
N ILE A 16 1.98 18.73 3.33
CA ILE A 16 1.02 17.70 3.76
C ILE A 16 0.58 17.98 5.20
N ARG A 17 -0.60 18.60 5.34
CA ARG A 17 -1.19 18.96 6.64
C ARG A 17 -2.28 18.00 7.13
N THR A 18 -2.74 17.08 6.29
CA THR A 18 -3.81 16.13 6.64
C THR A 18 -3.24 14.80 7.12
N ASP A 19 -3.89 14.19 8.12
CA ASP A 19 -3.48 12.85 8.56
C ASP A 19 -3.88 11.76 7.55
N CYS A 20 -5.01 11.93 6.87
CA CYS A 20 -5.48 11.05 5.81
C CYS A 20 -4.78 11.40 4.50
N ILE A 21 -4.02 10.46 3.96
CA ILE A 21 -3.36 10.58 2.65
C ILE A 21 -3.99 9.57 1.70
N ILE A 22 -4.26 10.02 0.48
CA ILE A 22 -4.62 9.15 -0.64
C ILE A 22 -3.39 9.06 -1.53
N ASN A 23 -2.85 7.85 -1.70
CA ASN A 23 -1.79 7.57 -2.66
C ASN A 23 -2.40 6.90 -3.87
N MET A 24 -2.16 7.46 -5.06
CA MET A 24 -2.67 6.92 -6.32
C MET A 24 -1.63 7.10 -7.44
N ASP A 25 -1.78 6.32 -8.50
CA ASP A 25 -1.08 6.55 -9.77
C ASP A 25 -1.79 7.66 -10.57
N ASP A 26 -1.11 8.23 -11.57
CA ASP A 26 -1.57 9.38 -12.35
C ASP A 26 -2.58 9.02 -13.47
N ASP A 27 -2.72 7.73 -13.78
CA ASP A 27 -3.69 7.16 -14.71
C ASP A 27 -4.96 6.65 -14.01
N TRP A 28 -5.19 7.10 -12.77
CA TRP A 28 -6.33 6.67 -11.96
C TRP A 28 -7.66 7.20 -12.48
N ASP A 29 -8.52 6.29 -12.95
CA ASP A 29 -9.87 6.59 -13.43
C ASP A 29 -10.94 5.86 -12.59
N MET A 30 -11.21 6.33 -11.38
CA MET A 30 -12.33 5.82 -10.56
C MET A 30 -13.30 6.91 -10.13
N PRO A 31 -14.58 6.55 -9.90
CA PRO A 31 -15.57 7.49 -9.39
C PRO A 31 -15.17 8.12 -8.05
N TYR A 32 -15.52 9.40 -7.87
CA TYR A 32 -15.31 10.11 -6.60
C TYR A 32 -15.91 9.38 -5.39
N SER A 33 -17.04 8.70 -5.57
CA SER A 33 -17.69 7.91 -4.52
C SER A 33 -16.80 6.78 -3.97
N HIS A 34 -15.93 6.20 -4.78
CA HIS A 34 -14.97 5.18 -4.33
C HIS A 34 -13.92 5.78 -3.39
N MET A 35 -13.40 6.96 -3.74
CA MET A 35 -12.45 7.68 -2.90
C MET A 35 -13.09 8.11 -1.58
N ALA A 36 -14.30 8.68 -1.63
CA ALA A 36 -15.05 9.08 -0.44
C ALA A 36 -15.28 7.88 0.50
N PHE A 37 -15.73 6.75 -0.05
CA PHE A 37 -15.94 5.53 0.72
C PHE A 37 -14.66 5.01 1.37
N ALA A 38 -13.52 5.05 0.67
CA ALA A 38 -12.23 4.63 1.21
C ALA A 38 -11.76 5.55 2.37
N ILE A 39 -11.96 6.87 2.23
CA ILE A 39 -11.67 7.85 3.29
C ILE A 39 -12.54 7.58 4.52
N ASP A 40 -13.86 7.43 4.34
CA ASP A 40 -14.78 7.19 5.46
C ASP A 40 -14.49 5.88 6.17
N THR A 41 -14.21 4.82 5.40
CA THR A 41 -13.77 3.52 5.92
C THR A 41 -12.49 3.68 6.77
N TRP A 42 -11.49 4.39 6.24
CA TRP A 42 -10.25 4.65 6.95
C TRP A 42 -10.48 5.45 8.24
N ARG A 43 -11.29 6.50 8.19
CA ARG A 43 -11.61 7.36 9.35
C ARG A 43 -12.37 6.63 10.44
N GLY A 44 -13.25 5.69 10.09
CA GLY A 44 -14.10 4.98 11.04
C GLY A 44 -13.33 4.03 11.96
N HIS A 45 -12.66 3.02 11.39
CA HIS A 45 -12.07 1.94 12.19
C HIS A 45 -10.63 1.57 11.78
N PHE A 46 -10.14 2.11 10.66
CA PHE A 46 -8.92 1.63 10.03
C PHE A 46 -7.82 2.70 9.96
N PHE A 47 -7.85 3.71 10.84
CA PHE A 47 -6.89 4.83 10.81
C PHE A 47 -5.42 4.41 11.00
N LYS A 48 -5.19 3.22 11.59
CA LYS A 48 -3.87 2.61 11.76
C LYS A 48 -3.52 1.62 10.64
N ASN A 49 -4.36 1.46 9.63
CA ASN A 49 -4.22 0.50 8.54
C ASN A 49 -4.08 1.23 7.20
N LEU A 50 -3.73 0.44 6.18
CA LEU A 50 -3.91 0.80 4.78
C LEU A 50 -5.30 0.34 4.36
N VAL A 51 -6.09 1.22 3.77
CA VAL A 51 -7.40 0.89 3.17
C VAL A 51 -7.25 1.05 1.67
N GLY A 52 -7.48 -0.02 0.93
CA GLY A 52 -7.42 0.01 -0.53
C GLY A 52 -8.50 -0.85 -1.16
N TYR A 53 -8.39 -1.00 -2.47
CA TYR A 53 -9.41 -1.63 -3.28
C TYR A 53 -9.05 -3.08 -3.57
N SER A 54 -10.05 -3.96 -3.64
CA SER A 54 -9.85 -5.40 -3.77
C SER A 54 -9.03 -5.80 -5.00
N HIS A 55 -9.20 -5.12 -6.14
CA HIS A 55 -8.43 -5.36 -7.37
C HIS A 55 -6.94 -4.97 -7.25
N LEU A 56 -6.58 -4.16 -6.25
CA LEU A 56 -5.20 -3.81 -5.90
C LEU A 56 -4.61 -4.72 -4.82
N GLY A 57 -5.39 -5.68 -4.33
CA GLY A 57 -4.94 -6.70 -3.40
C GLY A 57 -3.88 -7.60 -4.03
N ARG A 58 -2.84 -7.92 -3.27
CA ARG A 58 -1.74 -8.83 -3.66
C ARG A 58 -1.41 -9.78 -2.53
N ASN A 59 -0.67 -10.84 -2.86
CA ASN A 59 -0.29 -11.90 -1.94
C ASN A 59 1.21 -12.18 -2.00
N HIS A 60 1.84 -12.34 -0.83
CA HIS A 60 3.12 -13.03 -0.69
C HIS A 60 2.80 -14.46 -0.28
N VAL A 61 3.20 -15.44 -1.10
CA VAL A 61 2.81 -16.84 -0.91
C VAL A 61 4.07 -17.65 -0.62
N PRO A 62 4.17 -18.31 0.55
CA PRO A 62 5.26 -19.23 0.82
C PRO A 62 5.12 -20.48 -0.06
N ILE A 63 6.20 -20.86 -0.74
CA ILE A 63 6.30 -22.10 -1.51
C ILE A 63 7.57 -22.83 -1.12
N TYR A 64 7.56 -24.16 -1.19
CA TYR A 64 8.76 -24.97 -1.01
C TYR A 64 9.21 -25.51 -2.36
N MET A 65 10.43 -25.13 -2.78
CA MET A 65 11.06 -25.63 -3.99
C MET A 65 12.39 -26.27 -3.59
N ASN A 66 12.57 -27.56 -3.93
CA ASN A 66 13.77 -28.33 -3.60
C ASN A 66 14.17 -28.28 -2.11
N GLY A 67 13.18 -28.28 -1.21
CA GLY A 67 13.41 -28.21 0.24
C GLY A 67 13.69 -26.80 0.79
N THR A 68 13.74 -25.77 -0.06
CA THR A 68 13.93 -24.37 0.37
C THR A 68 12.62 -23.61 0.36
N LEU A 69 12.35 -22.86 1.44
CA LEU A 69 11.23 -21.92 1.50
C LEU A 69 11.54 -20.70 0.64
N GLN A 70 10.66 -20.40 -0.31
CA GLN A 70 10.68 -19.21 -1.15
C GLN A 70 9.34 -18.49 -1.05
N TYR A 71 9.30 -17.23 -1.49
CA TYR A 71 8.06 -16.45 -1.55
C TYR A 71 7.77 -16.04 -2.98
N VAL A 72 6.54 -16.25 -3.42
CA VAL A 72 6.06 -15.80 -4.72
C VAL A 72 5.02 -14.72 -4.58
N TYR A 73 5.09 -13.74 -5.48
CA TYR A 73 4.11 -12.68 -5.60
C TYR A 73 2.92 -13.15 -6.44
N SER A 74 1.71 -12.89 -5.96
CA SER A 74 0.47 -13.26 -6.67
C SER A 74 -0.56 -12.14 -6.61
N ALA A 75 -1.19 -11.85 -7.75
CA ALA A 75 -2.34 -10.95 -7.85
C ALA A 75 -3.69 -11.65 -7.61
N LYS A 76 -3.70 -12.98 -7.52
CA LYS A 76 -4.94 -13.75 -7.36
C LYS A 76 -5.47 -13.61 -5.94
N LEU A 77 -6.79 -13.51 -5.80
CA LEU A 77 -7.48 -13.71 -4.53
C LEU A 77 -7.25 -15.16 -4.09
N LEU A 78 -6.63 -15.35 -2.93
CA LEU A 78 -6.37 -16.67 -2.38
C LEU A 78 -7.41 -17.04 -1.34
N ARG A 79 -7.51 -18.33 -1.03
CA ARG A 79 -8.46 -18.86 -0.05
C ARG A 79 -7.71 -19.70 0.99
N SER A 80 -8.11 -19.54 2.24
CA SER A 80 -7.67 -20.37 3.37
C SER A 80 -8.88 -20.92 4.11
N LYS A 81 -8.64 -21.72 5.15
CA LYS A 81 -9.70 -22.16 6.09
C LYS A 81 -10.43 -20.99 6.76
N LYS A 82 -9.80 -19.80 6.84
CA LYS A 82 -10.37 -18.57 7.40
C LYS A 82 -11.10 -17.70 6.36
N GLY A 83 -11.18 -18.14 5.10
CA GLY A 83 -11.81 -17.40 4.01
C GLY A 83 -10.82 -16.85 2.99
N ALA A 84 -11.34 -16.01 2.10
CA ALA A 84 -10.57 -15.38 1.03
C ALA A 84 -9.71 -14.22 1.57
N PHE A 85 -8.49 -14.07 1.07
CA PHE A 85 -7.55 -13.08 1.61
C PHE A 85 -6.59 -12.50 0.58
N TYR A 86 -6.14 -11.29 0.92
CA TYR A 86 -4.95 -10.64 0.41
C TYR A 86 -4.00 -10.35 1.57
N SER A 87 -2.69 -10.35 1.32
CA SER A 87 -1.68 -10.00 2.32
C SER A 87 -1.06 -8.62 2.13
N MET A 88 -1.31 -7.98 0.98
CA MET A 88 -0.74 -6.69 0.59
C MET A 88 -1.78 -5.88 -0.20
N VAL A 89 -1.61 -4.55 -0.20
CA VAL A 89 -2.36 -3.60 -1.02
C VAL A 89 -1.35 -2.79 -1.82
N LEU A 90 -1.56 -2.66 -3.12
CA LEU A 90 -0.64 -1.89 -3.97
C LEU A 90 -0.70 -0.38 -3.67
N PRO A 91 0.45 0.30 -3.74
CA PRO A 91 0.52 1.75 -3.59
C PRO A 91 -0.12 2.54 -4.72
N SER A 92 -0.52 1.89 -5.81
CA SER A 92 -1.26 2.54 -6.89
C SER A 92 -2.63 3.06 -6.48
N GLY A 93 -3.15 2.71 -5.28
CA GLY A 93 -4.42 3.18 -4.79
C GLY A 93 -4.76 2.76 -3.37
N PHE A 94 -4.33 3.53 -2.37
CA PHE A 94 -4.76 3.34 -0.99
C PHE A 94 -4.88 4.62 -0.19
N VAL A 95 -5.63 4.54 0.91
CA VAL A 95 -5.76 5.54 1.96
C VAL A 95 -5.00 5.08 3.20
N TYR A 96 -4.23 5.99 3.81
CA TYR A 96 -3.35 5.67 4.93
C TYR A 96 -2.97 6.92 5.74
N HIS A 97 -2.40 6.70 6.92
CA HIS A 97 -1.96 7.78 7.79
C HIS A 97 -0.63 8.41 7.33
N ARG A 98 -0.53 9.75 7.29
CA ARG A 98 0.70 10.48 6.90
C ARG A 98 1.97 10.08 7.65
N ARG A 99 1.81 9.49 8.84
CA ARG A 99 2.92 9.00 9.69
C ARG A 99 3.77 7.97 8.95
N TYR A 100 3.17 7.24 8.01
CA TYR A 100 3.87 6.23 7.24
C TYR A 100 4.81 6.85 6.19
N LEU A 101 4.59 8.08 5.73
CA LEU A 101 5.57 8.82 4.91
C LEU A 101 6.88 9.00 5.67
N TYR A 102 6.78 9.40 6.95
CA TYR A 102 7.95 9.56 7.82
C TYR A 102 8.62 8.21 8.12
N GLN A 103 7.84 7.17 8.44
CA GLN A 103 8.39 5.83 8.69
C GLN A 103 9.10 5.27 7.45
N TYR A 104 8.50 5.41 6.28
CA TYR A 104 9.09 5.01 5.02
C TYR A 104 10.39 5.77 4.75
N THR A 105 10.38 7.09 4.88
CA THR A 105 11.52 7.96 4.51
C THR A 105 12.67 7.94 5.51
N TYR A 106 12.42 7.69 6.80
CA TYR A 106 13.45 7.81 7.83
C TYR A 106 13.69 6.55 8.66
N LYS A 107 12.74 5.60 8.70
CA LYS A 107 12.88 4.37 9.49
C LYS A 107 13.11 3.12 8.66
N LEU A 108 12.64 3.09 7.42
CA LEU A 108 12.93 1.97 6.52
C LEU A 108 14.45 1.90 6.29
N PRO A 109 15.09 0.72 6.34
CA PRO A 109 16.50 0.58 5.99
C PRO A 109 16.76 1.12 4.58
N GLN A 110 17.88 1.84 4.42
CA GLN A 110 18.21 2.51 3.16
C GLN A 110 18.28 1.53 1.97
N ILE A 111 18.81 0.32 2.19
CA ILE A 111 18.88 -0.74 1.17
C ILE A 111 17.51 -1.12 0.60
N ALA A 112 16.42 -0.97 1.35
CA ALA A 112 15.07 -1.24 0.86
C ALA A 112 14.45 -0.04 0.13
N ARG A 113 15.03 1.16 0.26
CA ARG A 113 14.63 2.37 -0.49
C ARG A 113 15.40 2.57 -1.78
N ASP A 114 16.57 1.96 -1.90
CA ASP A 114 17.47 2.10 -3.05
C ASP A 114 17.33 0.96 -4.08
N LEU A 115 16.36 0.06 -3.88
CA LEU A 115 15.91 -0.91 -4.89
C LEU A 115 15.29 -0.17 -6.09
#